data_AF-A0A2W4S6Y0-F1
#
_entry.id   AF-A0A2W4S6Y0-F1
#
_cell.length_a   1.000
_cell.length_b   1.000
_cell.length_c   1.000
_cell.angle_alpha   90.00
_cell.angle_beta   90.00
_cell.angle_gamma   90.00
#
_symmetry.space_group_name_H-M   'P 1'
#
loop_
_entity.id
_entity.type
_entity.pdbx_description
1 polymer ?
#
loop_
_entity_poly.entity_id
_entity_poly.type
_entity_poly.pdbx_seq_one_letter_code
_entity_poly.pdbx_strand_id
1 'polypeptide(L)' 'MTSRHKPIRKAVFPVAGLGTRFLPATKAIPKEMLPVVDRPVIQHVVD' A
#
# COMPACT_ATOMS: atom_id res chain seq x y z
N MET A 1 5.07 -23.11 29.18
CA MET A 1 4.37 -22.16 28.29
C MET A 1 5.25 -21.89 27.09
N THR A 2 5.15 -22.68 26.02
CA THR A 2 5.91 -22.45 24.78
C THR A 2 4.94 -22.03 23.68
N SER A 3 4.88 -20.75 23.39
CA SER A 3 4.20 -20.25 22.20
C SER A 3 4.98 -20.69 20.97
N ARG A 4 4.46 -21.68 20.23
CA ARG A 4 4.98 -21.99 18.88
C ARG A 4 4.51 -20.88 17.94
N HIS A 5 5.40 -19.94 17.65
CA HIS A 5 5.15 -18.94 16.63
C HIS A 5 5.03 -19.63 15.26
N LYS A 6 3.84 -19.62 14.67
CA LYS A 6 3.66 -20.04 13.29
C LYS A 6 4.30 -18.98 12.38
N PRO A 7 5.02 -19.39 11.31
CA PRO A 7 5.60 -18.43 10.38
C PRO A 7 4.49 -17.64 9.66
N ILE A 8 4.64 -16.32 9.60
CA ILE A 8 3.77 -15.45 8.80
C ILE A 8 4.23 -15.50 7.35
N ARG A 9 3.30 -15.76 6.43
CA ARG A 9 3.58 -15.98 4.99
C ARG A 9 2.75 -15.09 4.06
N LYS A 10 1.81 -14.34 4.61
CA LYS A 10 0.84 -13.56 3.85
C LYS A 10 0.65 -12.20 4.51
N ALA A 11 0.57 -11.17 3.68
CA ALA A 11 0.19 -9.82 4.04
C ALA A 11 -1.01 -9.39 3.18
N VAL A 12 -1.84 -8.49 3.70
CA VAL A 12 -3.01 -7.95 3.00
C VAL A 12 -2.92 -6.44 3.02
N PHE A 13 -3.03 -5.81 1.85
CA PHE A 13 -2.98 -4.36 1.68
C PHE A 13 -4.34 -3.84 1.18
N PRO A 14 -5.08 -3.07 1.98
CA PRO A 14 -6.34 -2.48 1.55
C PRO A 14 -6.11 -1.26 0.66
N VAL A 15 -6.22 -1.45 -0.66
CA VAL A 15 -5.91 -0.43 -1.70
C VAL A 15 -7.14 0.03 -2.52
N ALA A 16 -8.34 -0.13 -1.97
CA ALA A 16 -9.60 0.14 -2.69
C ALA A 16 -10.14 1.59 -2.53
N GLY A 17 -9.42 2.48 -1.84
CA GLY A 17 -9.90 3.83 -1.54
C GLY A 17 -9.67 4.82 -2.68
N LEU A 18 -10.65 5.67 -2.98
CA LEU A 18 -10.63 6.61 -4.12
C LEU A 18 -9.66 7.80 -4.00
N GLY A 19 -9.04 8.02 -2.84
CA GLY A 19 -8.02 9.07 -2.69
C GLY A 19 -8.51 10.51 -2.89
N THR A 20 -9.75 10.84 -2.49
CA THR A 20 -10.41 12.14 -2.79
C THR A 20 -9.67 13.39 -2.30
N ARG A 21 -8.78 13.26 -1.31
CA ARG A 21 -7.94 14.36 -0.79
C ARG A 21 -6.80 14.77 -1.71
N PHE A 22 -6.47 13.93 -2.70
CA PHE A 22 -5.40 14.14 -3.67
C PHE A 22 -5.96 14.43 -5.07
N LEU A 23 -7.23 14.83 -5.16
CA LEU A 23 -7.79 15.32 -6.43
C LEU A 23 -7.07 16.62 -6.83
N PRO A 24 -6.83 16.84 -8.13
CA PRO A 24 -7.26 16.01 -9.26
C PRO A 24 -6.34 14.83 -9.59
N ALA A 25 -5.18 14.71 -8.94
CA ALA A 25 -4.16 13.71 -9.28
C ALA A 25 -4.70 12.27 -9.19
N THR A 26 -5.55 11.99 -8.20
CA THR A 26 -6.15 10.66 -7.99
C THR A 26 -7.47 10.43 -8.73
N LYS A 27 -7.86 11.32 -9.66
CA LYS A 27 -9.12 11.17 -10.40
C LYS A 27 -9.10 9.94 -11.33
N ALA A 28 -7.93 9.64 -11.91
CA ALA A 28 -7.74 8.53 -12.84
C ALA A 28 -6.59 7.59 -12.43
N ILE A 29 -5.71 8.04 -11.52
CA ILE A 29 -4.56 7.28 -11.04
C ILE A 29 -4.86 6.80 -9.60
N PRO A 30 -4.64 5.52 -9.26
CA PRO A 30 -4.77 5.03 -7.88
C PRO A 30 -3.86 5.78 -6.90
N LYS A 31 -4.32 6.02 -5.68
CA LYS A 31 -3.55 6.80 -4.69
C LYS A 31 -2.23 6.15 -4.28
N GLU A 32 -2.15 4.83 -4.33
CA GLU A 32 -0.97 4.05 -3.99
C GLU A 32 0.13 4.10 -5.07
N MET A 33 -0.22 4.56 -6.27
CA MET A 33 0.71 4.75 -7.39
C MET A 33 1.34 6.15 -7.41
N LEU A 34 0.94 7.05 -6.50
CA LEU A 34 1.60 8.34 -6.36
C LEU A 34 3.07 8.14 -5.96
N PRO A 35 4.02 8.85 -6.58
CA PRO A 35 5.43 8.65 -6.31
C PRO A 35 5.86 9.32 -5.00
N VAL A 36 6.69 8.62 -4.24
CA VAL A 36 7.60 9.22 -3.25
C VAL A 36 8.97 9.26 -3.92
N VAL A 37 9.39 10.47 -4.32
CA VAL A 37 10.59 10.70 -5.14
C VAL A 37 10.47 9.98 -6.50
N ASP A 38 11.01 8.79 -6.63
CA ASP A 38 11.16 8.03 -7.88
C ASP A 38 10.27 6.78 -7.95
N ARG A 39 9.63 6.38 -6.84
CA ARG A 39 8.89 5.10 -6.74
C ARG A 39 7.49 5.29 -6.21
N PRO A 40 6.51 4.47 -6.66
CA PRO A 40 5.15 4.53 -6.14
C PRO A 40 5.11 4.09 -4.66
N VAL A 41 4.20 4.67 -3.87
CA VAL A 41 4.03 4.34 -2.44
C VAL A 41 3.90 2.84 -2.21
N ILE A 42 3.17 2.10 -3.06
CA ILE A 42 2.99 0.65 -2.89
C ILE A 42 4.31 -0.12 -2.92
N GLN A 43 5.31 0.36 -3.66
CA GLN A 43 6.61 -0.31 -3.74
C GLN A 43 7.35 -0.23 -2.41
N HIS A 44 7.30 0.91 -1.72
CA HIS A 44 7.88 1.05 -0.38
C HIS A 44 7.24 0.18 0.69
N VAL A 45 6.03 -0.33 0.43
CA VAL A 45 5.28 -1.17 1.37
C VAL A 45 5.52 -2.67 1.09
N VAL A 46 5.87 -3.01 -0.15
CA VAL A 46 6.10 -4.39 -0.60
C VAL A 46 7.57 -4.80 -0.52
N ASP A 47 8.49 -3.88 -0.80
CA ASP A 47 9.95 -4.06 -0.66
C ASP A 47 10.35 -4.14 0.83
#